data_AF-A0A7V9ZFF2-F1
#
_entry.id   AF-A0A7V9ZFF2-F1
#
_cell.length_a   1.000
_cell.length_b   1.000
_cell.length_c   1.000
_cell.angle_alpha   90.00
_cell.angle_beta   90.00
_cell.angle_gamma   90.00
#
_symmetry.space_group_name_H-M   'P 1'
#
loop_
_entity.id
_entity.type
_entity.pdbx_description
1 polymer ?
#
loop_
_entity_poly.entity_id
_entity_poly.type
_entity_poly.pdbx_seq_one_letter_code
_entity_poly.pdbx_strand_id
1 'polypeptide(L)' 'MSLKERIIADLTAAMKARDAARTSTLRMIKASVMNREIEKGSQL' A
#
# COMPACT_ATOMS: atom_id res chain seq x y z
N MET A 1 7.04 -3.43 12.34
CA MET A 1 6.35 -3.32 11.05
C MET A 1 6.57 -1.94 10.48
N SER A 2 7.19 -1.86 9.31
CA SER A 2 7.23 -0.64 8.50
C SER A 2 5.84 -0.30 7.95
N LEU A 3 5.64 0.95 7.54
CA LEU A 3 4.39 1.40 6.92
C LEU A 3 4.04 0.55 5.68
N LYS A 4 5.03 0.15 4.88
CA LYS A 4 4.87 -0.73 3.72
C LYS A 4 4.33 -2.10 4.11
N GLU A 5 4.91 -2.72 5.12
CA GLU A 5 4.48 -4.04 5.61
C GLU A 5 3.02 -3.99 6.08
N ARG A 6 2.62 -2.90 6.74
CA ARG A 6 1.23 -2.68 7.14
C ARG A 6 0.28 -2.57 5.95
N ILE A 7 0.63 -1.78 4.94
CA ILE A 7 -0.18 -1.63 3.73
C ILE A 7 -0.35 -2.99 3.02
N ILE A 8 0.69 -3.81 2.94
CA ILE A 8 0.63 -5.14 2.32
C ILE A 8 -0.26 -6.09 3.12
N ALA A 9 -0.14 -6.09 4.45
CA ALA A 9 -0.99 -6.90 5.33
C ALA A 9 -2.47 -6.50 5.21
N ASP A 10 -2.76 -5.20 5.24
CA ASP A 10 -4.10 -4.67 5.09
C ASP A 10 -4.70 -4.94 3.70
N LEU A 11 -3.88 -4.88 2.64
CA LEU A 11 -4.31 -5.22 1.28
C LEU A 11 -4.71 -6.70 1.20
N THR A 12 -3.91 -7.58 1.80
CA THR A 12 -4.22 -9.02 1.86
C THR A 12 -5.52 -9.27 2.62
N ALA A 13 -5.73 -8.58 3.75
CA ALA A 13 -6.98 -8.67 4.50
C ALA A 13 -8.19 -8.16 3.69
N ALA A 14 -8.05 -7.02 3.00
CA ALA A 14 -9.11 -6.46 2.15
C ALA A 14 -9.47 -7.38 0.97
N MET A 15 -8.48 -8.00 0.33
CA MET A 15 -8.69 -8.97 -0.74
C MET A 15 -9.44 -10.22 -0.24
N LYS A 16 -9.06 -10.75 0.93
CA LYS A 16 -9.76 -11.88 1.56
C LYS A 16 -11.21 -11.54 1.93
N ALA A 17 -11.44 -10.32 2.40
CA ALA A 17 -12.78 -9.81 2.72
C ALA A 17 -13.61 -9.44 1.49
N ARG A 18 -13.03 -9.49 0.28
CA ARG A 18 -13.65 -9.05 -0.99
C ARG A 18 -14.14 -7.59 -0.94
N ASP A 19 -13.47 -6.75 -0.14
CA ASP A 19 -13.78 -5.33 -0.03
C ASP A 19 -13.12 -4.57 -1.19
N ALA A 20 -13.89 -4.34 -2.25
CA ALA A 20 -13.40 -3.72 -3.48
C ALA A 20 -12.96 -2.26 -3.27
N ALA A 21 -13.66 -1.50 -2.42
CA ALA A 21 -13.34 -0.11 -2.14
C ALA A 21 -12.01 -0.02 -1.39
N ARG A 22 -11.88 -0.76 -0.27
CA ARG A 22 -10.66 -0.80 0.54
C ARG A 22 -9.46 -1.31 -0.25
N THR A 23 -9.65 -2.34 -1.07
CA THR A 23 -8.59 -2.90 -1.92
C THR A 23 -8.08 -1.86 -2.93
N SER A 24 -8.97 -1.10 -3.55
CA SER A 24 -8.61 -0.09 -4.56
C SER A 24 -7.83 1.07 -3.92
N THR A 25 -8.30 1.56 -2.77
CA THR A 25 -7.61 2.60 -1.99
C THR A 25 -6.22 2.16 -1.54
N LEU A 26 -6.08 0.95 -0.99
CA LEU A 26 -4.78 0.44 -0.53
C LEU A 26 -3.78 0.24 -1.67
N ARG A 27 -4.24 -0.16 -2.87
CA ARG A 27 -3.39 -0.22 -4.06
C ARG A 27 -2.86 1.15 -4.48
N MET A 28 -3.73 2.18 -4.46
CA MET A 28 -3.31 3.54 -4.76
C MET A 28 -2.30 4.06 -3.74
N ILE A 29 -2.55 3.87 -2.44
CA ILE A 29 -1.63 4.28 -1.37
C ILE A 29 -0.25 3.61 -1.56
N LYS A 30 -0.22 2.30 -1.82
CA LYS A 30 1.02 1.57 -2.09
C LYS A 30 1.82 2.19 -3.24
N ALA A 31 1.15 2.53 -4.33
CA ALA A 31 1.78 3.16 -5.49
C ALA A 31 2.31 4.57 -5.17
N SER A 32 1.51 5.40 -4.49
CA SER A 32 1.94 6.75 -4.10
C SER A 32 3.16 6.74 -3.16
N VAL A 33 3.22 5.79 -2.22
CA VAL A 33 4.38 5.62 -1.33
C VAL A 33 5.63 5.24 -2.14
N MET A 34 5.51 4.26 -3.05
CA MET A 34 6.62 3.83 -3.91
C MET A 34 7.10 4.96 -4.83
N ASN A 35 6.18 5.71 -5.44
CA ASN A 35 6.53 6.85 -6.28
C ASN A 35 7.26 7.93 -5.47
N ARG A 36 6.81 8.20 -4.24
CA ARG A 36 7.43 9.20 -3.36
C ARG A 36 8.86 8.81 -2.96
N GLU A 37 9.14 7.52 -2.82
CA GLU A 37 10.48 7.00 -2.55
C GLU A 37 11.42 7.17 -3.74
N ILE A 38 10.91 6.91 -4.93
CA ILE A 38 11.64 7.13 -6.18
C ILE A 38 11.95 8.62 -6.35
N GLU A 39 10.96 9.50 -6.15
CA GLU A 39 11.12 10.96 -6.22
C GLU A 39 12.17 11.48 -5.24
N LYS A 40 12.24 10.91 -4.04
CA LYS A 40 13.20 11.34 -3.01
C LYS A 40 14.61 10.79 -3.24
N GLY A 41 14.81 9.91 -4.23
CA GLY A 41 16.12 9.32 -4.51
C GLY A 41 16.68 8.47 -3.35
N SER A 42 15.84 8.03 -2.42
CA SER A 42 16.22 7.23 -1.26
C SER A 42 15.02 6.41 -0.77
N GLN A 43 15.28 5.15 -0.46
CA GLN A 43 14.30 4.21 0.08
C GLN A 43 13.80 4.74 1.44
N LEU A 44 12.53 5.14 1.51
CA LEU A 44 11.87 5.57 2.75
C LEU A 44 11.51 4.36 3.63
#